data_AF-A0AAF1B5F3-F1
#
_entry.id   AF-A0AAF1B5F3-F1
#
_cell.length_a   1.000
_cell.length_b   1.000
_cell.length_c   1.000
_cell.angle_alpha   90.00
_cell.angle_beta   90.00
_cell.angle_gamma   90.00
#
_symmetry.space_group_name_H-M   'P 1'
#
loop_
_entity.id
_entity.type
_entity.pdbx_description
1 polymer ?
#
loop_
_entity_poly.entity_id
_entity_poly.type
_entity_poly.pdbx_seq_one_letter_code
_entity_poly.pdbx_strand_id
1 'polypeptide(L)'
;MYILHGCENCDFYICGECSMKARTIEHRWDPHPLHLIYDPSMVINHEHDFNCEFCSEDIDTNYWFYHCGDCDLSFHTTCANTSTLTHRQRIPLHPHHVTFSPTLPKLYRDSPDVFCQFCSARGNILQWVYYCTVCTYFCHFDCVAPPFDKNFR
;
A
#
# COMPACT_ATOMS: atom_id res chain seq x y z
N MET A 1 -14.59 19.04 -8.07
CA MET A 1 -15.81 18.53 -8.73
C MET A 1 -15.65 17.03 -8.86
N TYR A 2 -16.53 16.23 -8.27
CA TYR A 2 -16.55 14.78 -8.46
C TYR A 2 -17.37 14.47 -9.72
N ILE A 3 -16.81 13.71 -10.66
CA ILE A 3 -17.52 13.24 -11.84
C ILE A 3 -18.25 11.96 -11.44
N LEU A 4 -19.56 11.91 -11.70
CA LEU A 4 -20.40 10.73 -11.52
C LEU A 4 -20.84 10.23 -12.90
N HIS A 5 -20.75 8.93 -13.12
CA HIS A 5 -21.38 8.25 -14.24
C HIS A 5 -22.59 7.49 -13.71
N GLY A 6 -23.68 7.44 -14.45
CA GLY A 6 -24.86 6.76 -13.96
C GLY A 6 -25.85 6.44 -15.07
N CYS A 7 -26.85 5.65 -14.71
CA CYS A 7 -27.98 5.32 -15.55
C CYS A 7 -29.24 5.86 -14.90
N GLU A 8 -29.89 6.84 -15.55
CA GLU A 8 -31.13 7.46 -15.06
C GLU A 8 -32.27 6.44 -14.91
N ASN A 9 -32.29 5.40 -15.75
CA ASN A 9 -33.32 4.36 -15.70
C ASN A 9 -33.10 3.33 -14.58
N CYS A 10 -31.89 3.23 -14.03
CA CYS A 10 -31.54 2.20 -13.04
C CYS A 10 -31.27 2.77 -11.64
N ASP A 11 -31.41 4.09 -11.45
CA ASP A 11 -31.03 4.81 -10.23
C ASP A 11 -29.65 4.39 -9.69
N PHE A 12 -28.70 4.24 -10.63
CA PHE A 12 -27.36 3.76 -10.35
C PHE A 12 -26.35 4.83 -10.73
N TYR A 13 -25.48 5.18 -9.77
CA TYR A 13 -24.42 6.18 -9.95
C TYR A 13 -23.11 5.65 -9.38
N ILE A 14 -22.02 5.92 -10.09
CA ILE A 14 -20.66 5.48 -9.77
C ILE A 14 -19.68 6.64 -9.96
N CYS A 15 -18.70 6.76 -9.08
CA CYS A 15 -17.65 7.78 -9.22
C CYS A 15 -16.75 7.49 -10.43
N GLY A 16 -16.30 8.54 -11.13
CA GLY A 16 -15.41 8.38 -12.29
C GLY A 16 -14.11 7.63 -11.98
N GLU A 17 -13.53 7.84 -10.80
CA GLU A 17 -12.35 7.08 -10.37
C GLU A 17 -12.66 5.61 -10.07
N CYS A 18 -13.88 5.33 -9.63
CA CYS A 18 -14.38 4.00 -9.31
C CYS A 18 -14.62 3.22 -10.62
N SER A 19 -15.25 3.85 -11.62
CA SER A 19 -15.53 3.22 -12.92
C SER A 19 -14.26 2.85 -13.70
N MET A 20 -13.13 3.52 -13.42
CA MET A 20 -11.84 3.22 -14.02
C MET A 20 -11.07 2.06 -13.33
N LYS A 21 -11.55 1.53 -12.21
CA LYS A 21 -10.87 0.40 -11.54
C LYS A 21 -11.04 -0.87 -12.36
N ALA A 22 -9.94 -1.60 -12.54
CA ALA A 22 -9.98 -2.91 -13.17
C ALA A 22 -10.78 -3.88 -12.28
N ARG A 23 -11.62 -4.73 -12.90
CA ARG A 23 -12.35 -5.76 -12.16
C ARG A 23 -11.42 -6.81 -11.54
N THR A 24 -10.26 -6.99 -12.17
CA THR A 24 -9.26 -7.99 -11.79
C THR A 24 -7.86 -7.42 -12.03
N ILE A 25 -6.93 -7.67 -11.12
CA ILE A 25 -5.53 -7.27 -11.25
C ILE A 25 -4.61 -8.45 -10.93
N GLU A 26 -3.48 -8.53 -11.64
CA GLU A 26 -2.38 -9.41 -11.25
C GLU A 26 -1.54 -8.74 -10.16
N HIS A 27 -1.06 -9.53 -9.21
CA HIS A 27 -0.36 -9.00 -8.06
C HIS A 27 0.95 -9.74 -7.82
N ARG A 28 2.06 -9.01 -7.65
CA ARG A 28 3.39 -9.63 -7.55
C ARG A 28 3.61 -10.52 -6.33
N TRP A 29 2.75 -10.44 -5.31
CA TRP A 29 2.83 -11.25 -4.08
C TRP A 29 1.90 -12.46 -4.10
N ASP A 30 1.05 -12.59 -5.11
CA ASP A 30 0.08 -13.66 -5.20
C ASP A 30 0.04 -14.23 -6.63
N PRO A 31 0.23 -15.55 -6.83
CA PRO A 31 0.03 -16.14 -8.14
C PRO A 31 -1.42 -16.07 -8.63
N HIS A 32 -2.39 -15.85 -7.74
CA HIS A 32 -3.81 -15.71 -8.08
C HIS A 32 -4.17 -14.23 -8.31
N PRO A 33 -5.08 -13.95 -9.26
CA PRO A 33 -5.53 -12.60 -9.49
C PRO A 33 -6.38 -12.09 -8.31
N LEU A 34 -6.23 -10.80 -8.00
CA LEU A 34 -7.11 -10.12 -7.05
C LEU A 34 -8.36 -9.63 -7.76
N HIS A 35 -9.51 -9.78 -7.11
CA HIS A 35 -10.81 -9.34 -7.62
C HIS A 35 -11.30 -8.10 -6.87
N LEU A 36 -11.87 -7.15 -7.63
CA LEU A 36 -12.47 -5.96 -7.05
C LEU A 36 -13.77 -6.33 -6.33
N ILE A 37 -13.81 -6.06 -5.02
CA ILE A 37 -14.98 -6.20 -4.15
C ILE A 37 -15.61 -4.84 -3.98
N TYR A 38 -16.86 -4.72 -4.41
CA TYR A 38 -17.68 -3.51 -4.26
C TYR A 38 -18.87 -3.71 -3.32
N ASP A 39 -19.12 -4.97 -2.92
CA ASP A 39 -20.10 -5.36 -1.92
C ASP A 39 -19.47 -6.47 -1.06
N PRO A 40 -19.40 -6.33 0.27
CA PRO A 40 -18.77 -7.31 1.15
C PRO A 40 -19.42 -8.71 1.06
N SER A 41 -20.70 -8.79 0.70
CA SER A 41 -21.40 -10.07 0.49
C SER A 41 -20.85 -10.90 -0.68
N MET A 42 -20.02 -10.31 -1.55
CA MET A 42 -19.31 -11.04 -2.60
C MET A 42 -18.24 -11.99 -2.06
N VAL A 43 -17.78 -11.78 -0.82
CA VAL A 43 -16.80 -12.64 -0.18
C VAL A 43 -17.51 -13.65 0.71
N ILE A 44 -17.40 -14.93 0.37
CA ILE A 44 -18.09 -16.03 1.06
C ILE A 44 -17.27 -16.43 2.31
N ASN A 45 -17.94 -16.68 3.43
CA ASN A 45 -17.33 -17.16 4.69
C ASN A 45 -16.33 -16.19 5.36
N HIS A 46 -16.44 -14.89 5.12
CA HIS A 46 -15.58 -13.93 5.80
C HIS A 46 -16.19 -13.51 7.15
N GLU A 47 -15.82 -14.22 8.22
CA GLU A 47 -16.26 -13.91 9.60
C GLU A 47 -15.46 -12.76 10.25
N HIS A 48 -14.38 -12.31 9.61
CA HIS A 48 -13.43 -11.33 10.15
C HIS A 48 -13.40 -10.03 9.36
N ASP A 49 -12.94 -8.95 10.02
CA ASP A 49 -12.63 -7.68 9.37
C ASP A 49 -11.50 -7.87 8.35
N PHE A 50 -11.58 -7.15 7.23
CA PHE A 50 -10.54 -7.18 6.20
C PHE A 50 -9.38 -6.27 6.60
N ASN A 51 -8.15 -6.78 6.50
CA ASN A 51 -6.94 -5.97 6.70
C ASN A 51 -6.15 -5.88 5.39
N CYS A 52 -5.57 -4.72 5.13
CA CYS A 52 -4.78 -4.51 3.93
C CYS A 52 -3.38 -5.08 4.12
N GLU A 53 -3.01 -6.10 3.37
CA GLU A 53 -1.71 -6.78 3.46
C GLU A 53 -0.51 -5.86 3.18
N PHE A 54 -0.74 -4.74 2.47
CA PHE A 54 0.33 -3.80 2.14
C PHE A 54 0.63 -2.78 3.25
N CYS A 55 -0.41 -2.15 3.80
CA CYS A 55 -0.23 -1.11 4.82
C CYS A 55 -0.53 -1.60 6.24
N SER A 56 -1.07 -2.81 6.38
CA SER A 56 -1.54 -3.47 7.61
C SER A 56 -2.63 -2.70 8.36
N GLU A 57 -3.32 -1.80 7.68
CA GLU A 57 -4.48 -1.05 8.19
C GLU A 57 -5.78 -1.73 7.77
N ASP A 58 -6.82 -1.55 8.57
CA ASP A 58 -8.13 -2.13 8.30
C ASP A 58 -8.75 -1.54 7.02
N ILE A 59 -9.53 -2.36 6.34
CA ILE A 59 -10.26 -1.97 5.12
C ILE A 59 -11.69 -1.64 5.53
N ASP A 60 -12.08 -0.38 5.35
CA ASP A 60 -13.47 0.03 5.45
C ASP A 60 -14.25 -0.56 4.27
N THR A 61 -15.10 -1.54 4.58
CA THR A 61 -15.89 -2.31 3.62
C THR A 61 -17.02 -1.51 2.96
N ASN A 62 -17.26 -0.27 3.38
CA ASN A 62 -18.12 0.66 2.64
C ASN A 62 -17.44 1.18 1.35
N TYR A 63 -16.13 1.00 1.22
CA TYR A 63 -15.35 1.35 0.03
C TYR A 63 -14.88 0.10 -0.71
N TRP A 64 -14.59 0.28 -2.00
CA TRP A 64 -14.12 -0.82 -2.83
C TRP A 64 -12.68 -1.21 -2.47
N PHE A 65 -12.39 -2.49 -2.51
CA PHE A 65 -11.08 -3.08 -2.22
C PHE A 65 -10.81 -4.28 -3.13
N TYR A 66 -9.58 -4.77 -3.15
CA TYR A 66 -9.20 -5.97 -3.89
C TYR A 66 -9.00 -7.14 -2.94
N HIS A 67 -9.50 -8.31 -3.31
CA HIS A 67 -9.42 -9.53 -2.51
C HIS A 67 -9.13 -10.75 -3.38
N CYS A 68 -8.29 -11.66 -2.89
CA CYS A 68 -8.14 -13.00 -3.43
C CYS A 68 -8.78 -13.99 -2.47
N GLY A 69 -9.83 -14.70 -2.92
CA GLY A 69 -10.50 -15.71 -2.10
C GLY A 69 -9.69 -17.01 -1.93
N ASP A 70 -8.73 -17.29 -2.81
CA ASP A 70 -7.89 -18.50 -2.72
C ASP A 70 -6.79 -18.35 -1.66
N CYS A 71 -6.18 -17.16 -1.57
CA CYS A 71 -5.09 -16.85 -0.63
C CYS A 71 -5.53 -16.06 0.60
N ASP A 72 -6.78 -15.60 0.62
CA ASP A 72 -7.35 -14.76 1.68
C ASP A 72 -6.60 -13.43 1.88
N LEU A 73 -6.10 -12.85 0.78
CA LEU A 73 -5.33 -11.60 0.82
C LEU A 73 -6.20 -10.42 0.39
N SER A 74 -6.13 -9.32 1.14
CA SER A 74 -6.92 -8.13 0.89
C SER A 74 -6.07 -6.87 0.80
N PHE A 75 -6.48 -5.92 -0.05
CA PHE A 75 -5.75 -4.68 -0.28
C PHE A 75 -6.72 -3.53 -0.54
N HIS A 76 -6.46 -2.34 0.01
CA HIS A 76 -7.13 -1.13 -0.48
C HIS A 76 -6.88 -0.97 -2.00
N THR A 77 -7.83 -0.40 -2.74
CA THR A 77 -7.65 -0.17 -4.19
C THR A 77 -6.41 0.65 -4.54
N THR A 78 -6.00 1.55 -3.67
CA THR A 78 -4.74 2.32 -3.80
C THR A 78 -3.52 1.45 -3.52
N CYS A 79 -3.57 0.63 -2.48
CA CYS A 79 -2.49 -0.25 -2.05
C CYS A 79 -2.17 -1.35 -3.08
N ALA A 80 -3.20 -1.94 -3.69
CA ALA A 80 -3.04 -3.02 -4.65
C ALA A 80 -2.33 -2.58 -5.95
N ASN A 81 -2.52 -1.32 -6.36
CA ASN A 81 -1.78 -0.74 -7.48
C ASN A 81 -0.32 -0.43 -7.08
N THR A 82 -0.13 -0.06 -5.82
CA THR A 82 1.10 0.50 -5.27
C THR A 82 2.13 -0.57 -4.90
N SER A 83 1.68 -1.77 -4.51
CA SER A 83 2.52 -2.93 -4.20
C SER A 83 3.41 -3.39 -5.37
N THR A 84 3.01 -3.12 -6.62
CA THR A 84 3.85 -3.37 -7.80
C THR A 84 5.16 -2.58 -7.76
N LEU A 85 5.15 -1.40 -7.12
CA LEU A 85 6.30 -0.52 -6.98
C LEU A 85 7.25 -0.97 -5.87
N THR A 86 6.76 -1.77 -4.91
CA THR A 86 7.55 -2.25 -3.78
C THR A 86 8.55 -3.32 -4.24
N HIS A 87 9.85 -3.11 -4.05
CA HIS A 87 10.85 -4.10 -4.45
C HIS A 87 12.05 -4.12 -3.51
N ARG A 88 12.63 -5.31 -3.35
CA ARG A 88 13.89 -5.51 -2.62
C ARG A 88 15.07 -5.17 -3.52
N GLN A 89 15.97 -4.35 -3.02
CA GLN A 89 17.19 -3.95 -3.72
C GLN A 89 18.36 -3.82 -2.76
N ARG A 90 19.58 -3.87 -3.30
CA ARG A 90 20.79 -3.51 -2.56
C ARG A 90 21.03 -2.02 -2.75
N ILE A 91 21.30 -1.32 -1.65
CA ILE A 91 21.74 0.08 -1.70
C ILE A 91 23.14 0.17 -1.07
N PRO A 92 24.03 1.07 -1.54
CA PRO A 92 25.39 1.21 -0.98
C PRO A 92 25.42 1.59 0.50
N LEU A 93 24.32 2.15 1.02
CA LEU A 93 24.21 2.71 2.38
C LEU A 93 23.86 1.68 3.45
N HIS A 94 23.56 0.43 3.07
CA HIS A 94 23.14 -0.60 4.01
C HIS A 94 23.56 -2.00 3.52
N PRO A 95 24.18 -2.86 4.36
CA PRO A 95 24.73 -4.15 3.93
C PRO A 95 23.67 -5.20 3.55
N HIS A 96 22.44 -5.08 4.07
CA HIS A 96 21.34 -5.98 3.71
C HIS A 96 20.57 -5.44 2.50
N HIS A 97 19.77 -6.32 1.89
CA HIS A 97 18.73 -5.87 0.98
C HIS A 97 17.71 -5.02 1.76
N VAL A 98 17.39 -3.86 1.20
CA VAL A 98 16.32 -3.00 1.68
C VAL A 98 15.10 -3.17 0.79
N THR A 99 13.92 -3.02 1.39
CA THR A 99 12.66 -2.91 0.67
C THR A 99 12.39 -1.44 0.41
N PHE A 100 12.30 -1.04 -0.86
CA PHE A 100 11.64 0.20 -1.22
C PHE A 100 10.14 0.00 -1.11
N SER A 101 9.45 0.89 -0.41
CA SER A 101 7.99 0.92 -0.33
C SER A 101 7.51 2.36 -0.52
N PRO A 102 6.51 2.60 -1.39
CA PRO A 102 5.86 3.90 -1.54
C PRO A 102 4.93 4.29 -0.38
N THR A 103 4.82 3.45 0.66
CA THR A 103 4.11 3.76 1.92
C THR A 103 4.94 3.35 3.13
N LEU A 104 4.67 3.96 4.28
CA LEU A 104 5.25 3.55 5.56
C LEU A 104 4.56 2.29 6.09
N PRO A 105 5.27 1.15 6.24
CA PRO A 105 4.69 -0.07 6.81
C PRO A 105 4.30 0.14 8.27
N LYS A 106 3.22 -0.52 8.71
CA LYS A 106 2.70 -0.41 10.08
C LYS A 106 3.74 -0.68 11.17
N LEU A 107 4.60 -1.69 10.97
CA LEU A 107 5.72 -1.98 11.89
C LEU A 107 6.58 -0.75 12.20
N TYR A 108 6.82 0.09 11.18
CA TYR A 108 7.61 1.31 11.29
C TYR A 108 6.77 2.52 11.73
N ARG A 109 5.45 2.52 11.47
CA ARG A 109 4.50 3.53 11.96
C ARG A 109 4.31 3.42 13.48
N ASP A 110 4.10 2.20 13.96
CA ASP A 110 3.73 1.91 15.34
C ASP A 110 4.95 1.85 16.26
N SER A 111 6.14 1.64 15.69
CA SER A 111 7.39 1.73 16.46
C SER A 111 7.71 3.19 16.80
N PRO A 112 7.75 3.56 18.09
CA PRO A 112 8.10 4.92 18.51
C PRO A 112 9.58 5.24 18.29
N ASP A 113 10.41 4.21 18.17
CA ASP A 113 11.88 4.32 18.16
C ASP A 113 12.49 4.30 16.75
N VAL A 114 11.66 4.29 15.70
CA VAL A 114 12.17 4.29 14.32
C VAL A 114 12.06 5.68 13.70
N PHE A 115 13.24 6.22 13.38
CA PHE A 115 13.41 7.53 12.75
C PHE A 115 14.26 7.39 11.49
N CYS A 116 14.01 8.25 10.51
CA CYS A 116 14.84 8.28 9.31
C CYS A 116 16.28 8.58 9.69
N GLN A 117 17.22 7.71 9.29
CA GLN A 117 18.65 7.81 9.60
C GLN A 117 19.31 9.14 9.19
N PHE A 118 18.71 9.88 8.25
CA PHE A 118 19.29 11.09 7.66
C PHE A 118 18.64 12.39 8.10
N CYS A 119 17.38 12.38 8.55
CA CYS A 119 16.71 13.62 8.96
C CYS A 119 16.15 13.54 10.38
N SER A 120 16.28 12.37 11.03
CA SER A 120 15.76 12.09 12.37
C SER A 120 14.26 12.36 12.53
N ALA A 121 13.52 12.40 11.43
CA ALA A 121 12.07 12.58 11.41
C ALA A 121 11.35 11.25 11.14
N ARG A 122 10.11 11.15 11.63
CA ARG A 122 9.23 10.00 11.35
C ARG A 122 8.69 10.08 9.93
N GLY A 123 8.32 8.93 9.37
CA GLY A 123 7.60 8.87 8.09
C GLY A 123 6.10 9.10 8.27
N ASN A 124 5.45 9.56 7.21
CA ASN A 124 3.99 9.56 7.12
C ASN A 124 3.50 8.35 6.31
N ILE A 125 2.20 8.02 6.40
CA ILE A 125 1.56 6.85 5.75
C ILE A 125 1.91 6.75 4.26
N LEU A 126 1.79 7.86 3.53
CA LEU A 126 1.94 7.92 2.08
C LEU A 126 3.36 8.27 1.63
N GLN A 127 4.32 8.28 2.56
CA GLN A 127 5.70 8.64 2.25
C GLN A 127 6.47 7.44 1.71
N TRP A 128 7.26 7.67 0.67
CA TRP A 128 8.12 6.66 0.08
C TRP A 128 9.35 6.44 0.96
N VAL A 129 9.67 5.19 1.25
CA VAL A 129 10.67 4.81 2.24
C VAL A 129 11.50 3.61 1.77
N TYR A 130 12.70 3.51 2.33
CA TYR A 130 13.46 2.28 2.36
C TYR A 130 13.49 1.75 3.78
N TYR A 131 13.31 0.45 3.94
CA TYR A 131 13.42 -0.21 5.23
C TYR A 131 14.03 -1.60 5.11
N CYS A 132 14.68 -2.09 6.17
CA CYS A 132 15.27 -3.42 6.19
C CYS A 132 14.44 -4.36 7.07
N THR A 133 14.03 -5.52 6.56
CA THR A 133 13.30 -6.50 7.40
C THR A 133 14.21 -7.30 8.34
N VAL A 134 15.53 -7.07 8.32
CA VAL A 134 16.53 -7.81 9.12
C VAL A 134 17.01 -7.00 10.32
N CYS A 135 16.94 -5.66 10.24
CA CYS A 135 17.34 -4.77 11.32
C CYS A 135 16.49 -3.49 11.30
N THR A 136 16.76 -2.54 12.19
CA THR A 136 15.97 -1.31 12.34
C THR A 136 16.26 -0.23 11.29
N TYR A 137 16.99 -0.54 10.22
CA TYR A 137 17.30 0.43 9.17
C TYR A 137 16.03 0.98 8.52
N PHE A 138 15.92 2.31 8.47
CA PHE A 138 14.80 3.05 7.90
C PHE A 138 15.28 4.41 7.38
N CYS A 139 14.85 4.79 6.18
CA CYS A 139 15.03 6.14 5.66
C CYS A 139 13.94 6.53 4.67
N HIS A 140 13.68 7.84 4.55
CA HIS A 140 12.81 8.37 3.50
C HIS A 140 13.50 8.30 2.14
N PHE A 141 12.75 8.01 1.08
CA PHE A 141 13.25 8.00 -0.30
C PHE A 141 13.94 9.32 -0.67
N ASP A 142 13.32 10.45 -0.33
CA ASP A 142 13.86 11.79 -0.62
C ASP A 142 15.10 12.14 0.21
N CYS A 143 15.35 11.42 1.30
CA CYS A 143 16.58 11.60 2.08
C CYS A 143 17.79 10.88 1.47
N VAL A 144 17.55 9.98 0.51
CA VAL A 144 18.57 9.21 -0.21
C VAL A 144 18.71 9.69 -1.67
N ALA A 145 17.80 10.53 -2.14
CA ALA A 145 17.83 11.10 -3.49
C ALA A 145 18.95 12.17 -3.62
N PRO A 146 19.77 12.13 -4.70
CA PRO A 146 20.82 13.13 -4.95
C PRO A 146 20.29 14.56 -5.14
N PRO A 147 21.14 15.60 -4.94
CA PRO A 147 22.55 15.50 -4.59
C PRO A 147 22.73 15.42 -3.08
N PHE A 148 23.53 14.45 -2.65
CA PHE A 148 24.00 14.31 -1.28
C PHE A 148 24.83 15.54 -0.87
N ASP A 149 24.17 16.58 -0.40
CA ASP A 149 24.71 17.49 0.61
C ASP A 149 23.65 17.67 1.69
N LYS A 150 23.83 16.92 2.78
CA LYS A 150 23.47 17.41 4.09
C LYS A 150 24.68 17.11 4.96
N ASN A 151 25.60 18.08 5.02
CA ASN A 151 26.59 18.22 6.09
C ASN A 151 26.00 17.78 7.44
N PHE A 152 26.20 16.51 7.83
CA PHE A 152 25.82 15.99 9.14
C PHE A 152 27.08 15.88 9.99
N ARG A 153 27.15 16.82 10.94
CA ARG A 153 27.92 16.76 12.19
C ARG A 153 27.27 15.76 13.14
#